data_AF-J9GHS2-F1
#
_entry.id   AF-J9GHS2-F1
#
_cell.length_a   1.000
_cell.length_b   1.000
_cell.length_c   1.000
_cell.angle_alpha   90.00
_cell.angle_beta   90.00
_cell.angle_gamma   90.00
#
_symmetry.space_group_name_H-M   'P 1'
#
loop_
_entity.id
_entity.type
_entity.pdbx_description
1 polymer ?
#
loop_
_entity_poly.entity_id
_entity_poly.type
_entity_poly.pdbx_seq_one_letter_code
_entity_poly.pdbx_strand_id
1 'polypeptide(L)'
;MCGTVPNQFAADAFDAVFIVKAALEKAGCTPDQTPQEICDALMPVMTQLTYDGVTGKDMTWDADGAVYKEPLVMEIQNGSYVPYNK
;
A
#
# COMPACT_ATOMS: atom_id res chain seq x y z
N MET A 1 4.12 5.32 22.85
CA MET A 1 2.78 5.77 23.27
C MET A 1 1.80 5.31 22.20
N CYS A 2 0.98 4.29 22.48
CA CYS A 2 -0.06 3.75 21.60
C CYS A 2 -1.39 4.10 22.27
N GLY A 3 -2.20 4.95 21.63
CA GLY A 3 -3.42 5.50 22.25
C GLY A 3 -4.17 6.56 21.41
N THR A 4 -3.71 6.86 20.20
CA THR A 4 -4.43 7.72 19.25
C THR A 4 -4.87 6.90 18.05
N VAL A 5 -6.04 7.22 17.49
CA VAL A 5 -6.48 6.63 16.20
C VAL A 5 -5.40 6.90 15.15
N PRO A 6 -4.88 5.88 14.45
CA PRO A 6 -3.86 6.07 13.42
C PRO A 6 -4.41 6.98 12.31
N ASN A 7 -3.63 7.98 11.92
CA ASN A 7 -3.99 8.91 10.87
C ASN A 7 -3.71 8.32 9.47
N GLN A 8 -4.04 9.05 8.41
CA GLN A 8 -3.85 8.56 7.03
C GLN A 8 -2.41 8.14 6.73
N PHE A 9 -1.41 8.84 7.27
CA PHE A 9 0.00 8.54 7.01
C PHE A 9 0.44 7.23 7.69
N ALA A 10 -0.10 6.94 8.88
CA ALA A 10 0.14 5.66 9.54
C ALA A 10 -0.52 4.50 8.76
N ALA A 11 -1.71 4.73 8.20
CA ALA A 11 -2.40 3.75 7.36
C ALA A 11 -1.68 3.54 6.01
N ASP A 12 -1.19 4.61 5.36
CA ASP A 12 -0.43 4.51 4.12
C ASP A 12 0.90 3.77 4.33
N ALA A 13 1.61 4.04 5.44
CA ALA A 13 2.83 3.31 5.79
C ALA A 13 2.56 1.82 6.06
N PHE A 14 1.42 1.49 6.66
CA PHE A 14 1.00 0.11 6.87
C PHE A 14 0.78 -0.59 5.53
N ASP A 15 -0.02 -0.01 4.63
CA ASP A 15 -0.29 -0.60 3.32
C ASP A 15 0.99 -0.75 2.50
N ALA A 16 1.88 0.24 2.50
CA ALA A 16 3.15 0.19 1.77
C ALA A 16 3.99 -1.05 2.13
N VAL A 17 4.09 -1.39 3.43
CA VAL A 17 4.85 -2.57 3.87
C VAL A 17 4.21 -3.87 3.36
N PHE A 18 2.88 -3.96 3.39
CA PHE A 18 2.19 -5.16 2.93
C PHE A 18 2.16 -5.30 1.41
N ILE A 19 2.15 -4.19 0.67
CA ILE A 19 2.32 -4.18 -0.78
C ILE A 19 3.70 -4.73 -1.15
N VAL A 20 4.76 -4.25 -0.51
CA VAL A 20 6.12 -4.78 -0.72
C VAL A 20 6.18 -6.26 -0.36
N LYS A 21 5.55 -6.68 0.74
CA LYS A 21 5.44 -8.09 1.10
C LYS A 21 4.76 -8.91 -0.01
N ALA A 22 3.60 -8.47 -0.50
CA ALA A 22 2.87 -9.16 -1.57
C ALA A 22 3.70 -9.25 -2.87
N ALA A 23 4.46 -8.19 -3.18
CA ALA A 23 5.37 -8.16 -4.31
C ALA A 23 6.53 -9.17 -4.14
N LEU A 24 7.14 -9.22 -2.95
CA LEU A 24 8.18 -10.20 -2.62
C LEU A 24 7.67 -11.65 -2.74
N GLU A 25 6.47 -11.92 -2.23
CA GLU A 25 5.83 -13.23 -2.30
C GLU A 25 5.52 -13.62 -3.76
N LYS A 26 5.02 -12.68 -4.57
CA LYS A 26 4.74 -12.91 -6.00
C LYS A 26 6.02 -13.09 -6.83
N ALA A 27 7.08 -12.36 -6.50
CA ALA A 27 8.39 -12.51 -7.14
C ALA A 27 9.14 -13.78 -6.71
N GLY A 28 8.68 -14.45 -5.64
CA GLY A 28 9.34 -15.62 -5.09
C GLY A 28 10.69 -15.30 -4.43
N CYS A 29 10.83 -14.08 -3.90
CA CYS A 29 12.09 -13.64 -3.31
C CYS A 29 12.44 -14.42 -2.03
N THR A 30 13.72 -14.69 -1.81
CA THR A 30 14.25 -15.34 -0.61
C THR A 30 15.22 -14.42 0.14
N PRO A 31 15.43 -14.65 1.45
CA PRO A 31 16.34 -13.83 2.26
C PRO A 31 17.81 -13.91 1.85
N ASP A 32 18.18 -14.91 1.05
CA ASP A 32 19.57 -15.14 0.60
C ASP A 32 19.95 -14.28 -0.61
N GLN A 33 18.99 -13.61 -1.23
CA GLN A 33 19.22 -12.71 -2.36
C GLN A 33 19.79 -11.36 -1.90
N THR A 34 20.59 -10.74 -2.77
CA THR A 34 21.10 -9.39 -2.56
C THR A 34 19.98 -8.35 -2.73
N PRO A 35 20.13 -7.15 -2.12
CA PRO A 35 19.16 -6.07 -2.32
C PRO A 35 18.93 -5.69 -3.79
N GLN A 36 19.96 -5.80 -4.64
CA GLN A 36 19.83 -5.51 -6.07
C GLN A 36 18.97 -6.55 -6.79
N GLU A 37 19.22 -7.84 -6.53
CA GLU A 37 18.42 -8.94 -7.11
C GLU A 37 16.95 -8.85 -6.69
N ILE A 38 16.69 -8.46 -5.43
CA ILE A 38 15.33 -8.23 -4.94
C ILE A 38 14.67 -7.06 -5.67
N CYS A 39 15.35 -5.93 -5.84
CA CYS A 39 14.82 -4.78 -6.59
C CYS A 39 14.47 -5.17 -8.05
N ASP A 40 15.39 -5.88 -8.72
CA ASP A 40 15.21 -6.30 -10.11
C ASP A 40 14.02 -7.28 -10.25
N ALA A 41 13.80 -8.14 -9.27
CA ALA A 41 12.66 -9.06 -9.23
C ALA A 41 11.32 -8.37 -8.90
N LEU A 42 11.34 -7.31 -8.07
CA LEU A 42 10.15 -6.58 -7.64
C LEU A 42 9.54 -5.69 -8.73
N MET A 43 10.38 -4.99 -9.51
CA MET A 43 9.91 -4.06 -10.55
C MET A 43 8.87 -4.65 -11.51
N PRO A 44 9.08 -5.83 -12.14
CA PRO A 44 8.13 -6.38 -13.11
C PRO A 44 6.84 -6.95 -12.47
N VAL A 45 6.86 -7.29 -11.17
CA VAL A 45 5.67 -7.85 -10.51
C VAL A 45 4.72 -6.77 -10.02
N MET A 46 5.21 -5.56 -9.72
CA MET A 46 4.40 -4.45 -9.21
C MET A 46 3.23 -4.10 -10.12
N THR A 47 3.45 -4.05 -11.44
CA THR A 47 2.41 -3.75 -12.44
C THR A 47 1.36 -4.85 -12.61
N GLN A 48 1.60 -6.02 -12.00
CA GLN A 48 0.70 -7.17 -12.03
C GLN A 48 -0.04 -7.37 -10.71
N LEU A 49 0.20 -6.52 -9.71
CA LEU A 49 -0.44 -6.61 -8.42
C LEU A 49 -1.77 -5.87 -8.43
N THR A 50 -2.74 -6.47 -7.75
CA THR A 50 -3.94 -5.81 -7.26
C THR A 50 -3.94 -6.00 -5.75
N TYR A 51 -4.10 -4.92 -4.99
CA TYR A 51 -4.01 -4.98 -3.53
C TYR A 51 -5.16 -4.23 -2.86
N ASP A 52 -5.76 -4.90 -1.87
CA ASP A 52 -6.79 -4.33 -1.00
C ASP A 52 -6.17 -3.93 0.34
N GLY A 53 -5.99 -2.63 0.52
CA GLY A 53 -5.44 -2.05 1.73
C GLY A 53 -6.48 -1.45 2.66
N VAL A 54 -5.96 -0.75 3.66
CA VAL A 54 -6.70 0.11 4.59
C VAL A 54 -7.00 1.46 3.93
N THR A 55 -6.13 1.96 3.05
CA THR A 55 -6.26 3.29 2.41
C THR A 55 -6.77 3.24 0.97
N GLY A 56 -7.10 2.06 0.45
CA GLY A 56 -7.62 1.89 -0.90
C GLY A 56 -8.04 0.45 -1.18
N LYS A 57 -8.93 0.29 -2.15
CA LYS A 57 -9.31 -1.00 -2.74
C LYS A 57 -8.87 -1.06 -4.18
N ASP A 58 -8.63 -2.27 -4.67
CA ASP A 58 -8.20 -2.55 -6.05
C ASP A 58 -7.01 -1.69 -6.51
N MET A 59 -6.06 -1.46 -5.61
CA MET A 59 -4.89 -0.63 -5.91
C MET A 59 -4.01 -1.33 -6.95
N THR A 60 -3.64 -0.59 -7.99
CA THR A 60 -2.77 -1.06 -9.08
C THR A 60 -1.68 -0.03 -9.38
N TRP A 61 -0.60 -0.45 -10.05
CA TRP A 61 0.53 0.42 -10.38
C TRP A 61 0.81 0.41 -11.87
N ASP A 62 1.13 1.59 -12.42
CA ASP A 62 1.65 1.69 -13.78
C ASP A 62 3.17 1.45 -13.83
N ALA A 63 3.74 1.49 -15.03
CA ALA A 63 5.16 1.27 -15.27
C ALA A 63 6.06 2.37 -14.68
N ASP A 64 5.51 3.56 -14.42
CA ASP A 64 6.22 4.67 -13.78
C ASP A 64 6.13 4.59 -12.24
N GLY A 65 5.40 3.60 -11.71
CA GLY A 65 5.20 3.37 -10.28
C GLY A 65 4.07 4.23 -9.69
N ALA A 66 3.27 4.91 -10.51
CA ALA A 66 2.13 5.66 -10.02
C ALA A 66 1.01 4.70 -9.62
N VAL A 67 0.45 4.91 -8.43
CA VAL A 67 -0.66 4.11 -7.92
C VAL A 67 -1.99 4.64 -8.47
N TYR A 68 -2.79 3.73 -9.02
CA TYR A 68 -4.20 3.98 -9.28
C TYR A 68 -5.02 3.42 -8.11
N LYS A 69 -5.81 4.28 -7.48
CA LYS A 69 -6.77 3.91 -6.44
C LYS A 69 -7.96 4.85 -6.46
N GLU A 70 -9.14 4.37 -6.08
CA GLU A 70 -10.28 5.25 -5.88
C GLU A 70 -10.03 6.21 -4.70
N PRO A 71 -10.38 7.50 -4.83
CA PRO A 71 -10.20 8.46 -3.75
C PRO A 71 -11.17 8.16 -2.61
N LEU A 72 -10.64 7.75 -1.45
CA LEU A 72 -11.38 7.71 -0.20
C LEU A 72 -11.51 9.13 0.35
N VAL A 73 -12.73 9.66 0.32
CA VAL A 73 -13.05 10.95 0.93
C VAL A 73 -13.39 10.74 2.40
N MET A 74 -12.70 11.46 3.27
CA MET A 74 -12.93 11.42 4.72
C MET A 74 -13.44 12.80 5.17
N GLU A 75 -14.43 12.83 6.04
CA GLU A 75 -14.92 14.04 6.70
C GLU A 75 -14.38 14.10 8.14
N ILE A 76 -14.06 15.30 8.62
CA ILE A 76 -13.70 15.51 10.03
C ILE A 76 -14.96 15.87 10.81
N GLN A 77 -15.50 14.91 11.56
CA GLN A 77 -16.64 15.12 12.47
C GLN A 77 -16.17 15.01 13.92
N ASN A 78 -16.39 16.06 14.71
CA ASN A 78 -16.05 16.11 16.15
C ASN A 78 -14.58 15.72 16.45
N GLY A 79 -13.65 16.14 15.58
CA GLY A 79 -12.21 15.84 15.74
C GLY A 79 -11.81 14.41 15.37
N SER A 80 -12.71 13.61 14.80
CA SER A 80 -12.44 12.26 14.28
C SER A 80 -12.63 12.20 12.77
N TYR A 81 -11.79 11.40 12.09
CA TYR A 81 -11.96 11.08 10.68
C TYR A 81 -13.07 10.06 10.52
N VAL A 82 -14.13 10.40 9.78
CA VAL A 82 -15.22 9.49 9.42
C VAL A 82 -15.31 9.35 7.89
N PRO A 83 -15.69 8.18 7.35
CA PRO A 83 -15.93 8.02 5.92
C PRO A 83 -16.98 9.02 5.43
N TYR A 84 -16.69 9.77 4.37
CA TYR A 84 -17.66 10.67 3.75
C TYR A 84 -18.66 9.84 2.94
N ASN A 85 -19.84 9.61 3.53
CA ASN A 85 -20.97 9.01 2.83
C ASN A 85 -21.87 10.12 2.31
N LYS A 86 -22.04 10.17 0.98
CA LYS A 86 -23.01 11.06 0.32
C LYS A 86 -24.40 10.45 0.31
#